data_AF-A0AAN4YY09-F1
#
_entry.id   AF-A0AAN4YY09-F1
#
_cell.length_a   1.000
_cell.length_b   1.000
_cell.length_c   1.000
_cell.angle_alpha   90.00
_cell.angle_beta   90.00
_cell.angle_gamma   90.00
#
_symmetry.space_group_name_H-M   'P 1'
#
loop_
_entity.id
_entity.type
_entity.pdbx_description
1 polymer ?
#
loop_
_entity_poly.entity_id
_entity_poly.type
_entity_poly.pdbx_seq_one_letter_code
_entity_poly.pdbx_strand_id
1 'polypeptide(L)'
;METDFPHRYKLVKEALRERKYFLNTAPHLSSWLPIMVPVQKWWQAPYFWVGTKFYDYLAGSEGIESSYFLPKSKAIDAFPMLRKDNMIGAMVYYGMDFI
;
A
#
# COMPACT_ATOMS: atom_id res chain seq x y z
N MET A 1 9.19 -12.82 -33.07
CA MET A 1 8.83 -11.98 -31.91
C MET A 1 7.87 -12.80 -31.07
N GLU A 2 8.43 -13.80 -30.38
CA GLU A 2 7.69 -14.86 -29.70
C GLU A 2 7.44 -14.45 -28.25
N THR A 3 6.22 -14.69 -27.79
CA THR A 3 5.63 -14.17 -26.57
C THR A 3 6.28 -14.74 -25.30
N ASP A 4 7.21 -13.99 -24.74
CA ASP A 4 7.98 -14.26 -23.50
C ASP A 4 7.16 -14.10 -22.19
N PHE A 5 5.83 -14.29 -22.28
CA PHE A 5 4.88 -14.14 -21.18
C PHE A 5 5.00 -15.21 -20.09
N PRO A 6 5.24 -16.51 -20.40
CA PRO A 6 5.36 -17.56 -19.38
C PRO A 6 6.58 -17.34 -18.47
N HIS A 7 7.69 -16.85 -19.03
CA HIS A 7 8.92 -16.60 -18.30
C HIS A 7 8.77 -15.41 -17.34
N ARG A 8 8.16 -14.32 -17.80
CA ARG A 8 7.88 -13.14 -16.94
C ARG A 8 6.96 -13.50 -15.78
N TYR A 9 5.94 -14.32 -16.01
CA TYR A 9 5.04 -14.78 -14.95
C TYR A 9 5.78 -15.64 -13.90
N LYS A 10 6.71 -16.49 -14.35
CA LYS A 10 7.55 -17.30 -13.46
C LYS A 10 8.48 -16.43 -12.61
N LEU A 11 9.13 -15.44 -13.21
CA LEU A 11 9.98 -14.47 -12.49
C LEU A 11 9.20 -13.68 -11.44
N VAL A 12 7.97 -13.23 -11.76
CA VAL A 12 7.11 -12.54 -10.80
C VAL A 12 6.75 -13.45 -9.63
N LYS A 13 6.41 -14.72 -9.90
CA LYS A 13 6.13 -15.69 -8.83
C LYS A 13 7.36 -15.98 -7.98
N GLU A 14 8.53 -16.15 -8.58
CA GLU A 14 9.78 -16.39 -7.86
C GLU A 14 10.14 -15.19 -6.99
N ALA A 15 10.09 -13.97 -7.52
CA ALA A 15 10.34 -12.75 -6.74
C ALA A 15 9.36 -12.57 -5.57
N LEU A 16 8.07 -12.87 -5.76
CA LEU A 16 7.08 -12.85 -4.67
C LEU A 16 7.35 -13.91 -3.60
N ARG A 17 7.83 -15.09 -4.03
CA ARG A 17 8.13 -16.21 -3.13
C ARG A 17 9.41 -15.95 -2.33
N GLU A 18 10.45 -15.41 -2.96
CA GLU A 18 11.68 -14.95 -2.29
C GLU A 18 11.38 -13.83 -1.29
N ARG A 19 10.52 -12.86 -1.65
CA ARG A 19 10.08 -11.78 -0.75
C ARG A 19 9.41 -12.30 0.53
N LYS A 20 8.60 -13.37 0.43
CA LYS A 20 8.01 -14.03 1.60
C LYS A 20 9.05 -14.71 2.49
N TYR A 21 10.08 -15.32 1.90
CA TYR A 21 11.20 -15.89 2.66
C TYR A 21 12.06 -14.81 3.32
N PHE A 22 12.25 -13.67 2.66
CA PHE A 22 13.02 -12.54 3.19
C PHE A 22 12.36 -11.92 4.42
N LEU A 23 11.04 -11.68 4.36
CA LEU A 23 10.24 -11.23 5.50
C LEU A 23 10.36 -12.13 6.74
N ASN A 24 10.38 -13.45 6.53
CA ASN A 24 10.46 -14.42 7.61
C ASN A 24 11.88 -14.58 8.17
N THR A 25 12.91 -14.42 7.33
CA THR A 25 14.30 -14.66 7.74
C THR A 25 14.93 -13.41 8.37
N ALA A 26 14.54 -12.23 7.91
CA ALA A 26 15.05 -10.95 8.38
C ALA A 26 13.92 -9.95 8.68
N PRO A 27 13.08 -10.22 9.69
CA PRO A 27 12.01 -9.29 10.10
C PRO A 27 12.54 -7.95 10.62
N HIS A 28 13.85 -7.85 10.88
CA HIS A 28 14.57 -6.65 11.29
C HIS A 28 15.13 -5.83 10.10
N LEU A 29 15.17 -6.40 8.88
CA LEU A 29 15.55 -5.70 7.64
C LEU A 29 14.34 -5.37 6.75
N SER A 30 13.18 -5.98 7.03
CA SER A 30 11.96 -5.73 6.26
C SER A 30 10.78 -5.57 7.20
N SER A 31 10.20 -4.38 7.19
CA SER A 31 9.07 -4.00 8.02
C SER A 31 7.94 -3.47 7.16
N TRP A 32 6.71 -3.60 7.66
CA TRP A 32 5.55 -2.95 7.08
C TRP A 32 5.69 -1.44 7.24
N LEU A 33 5.90 -0.73 6.13
CA LEU A 33 5.97 0.72 6.12
C LEU A 33 4.62 1.30 5.71
N PRO A 34 3.97 2.11 6.57
CA PRO A 34 2.77 2.82 6.18
C PRO A 34 3.12 3.91 5.16
N ILE A 35 2.59 3.78 3.96
CA ILE A 35 2.73 4.76 2.87
C ILE A 35 1.42 5.55 2.80
N MET A 36 1.55 6.88 2.83
CA MET A 36 0.41 7.80 2.84
C MET A 36 0.24 8.47 1.48
N VAL A 37 -0.97 8.39 0.91
CA VAL A 37 -1.33 9.02 -0.36
C VAL A 37 -2.33 10.15 -0.10
N PRO A 38 -1.95 11.43 -0.30
CA PRO A 38 -2.85 12.55 -0.07
C PRO A 38 -3.98 12.57 -1.09
N VAL A 39 -5.21 12.74 -0.59
CA VAL A 39 -6.42 12.90 -1.41
C VAL A 39 -6.77 14.38 -1.47
N GLN A 40 -6.75 14.94 -2.68
CA GLN A 40 -6.94 16.37 -2.91
C GLN A 40 -8.37 16.73 -3.37
N LYS A 41 -9.08 15.84 -4.06
CA LYS A 41 -10.44 16.10 -4.56
C LYS A 41 -11.48 15.31 -3.78
N TRP A 42 -12.61 15.94 -3.48
CA TRP A 42 -13.64 15.34 -2.63
C TRP A 42 -14.32 14.16 -3.31
N TRP A 43 -14.50 14.22 -4.63
CA TRP A 43 -14.96 13.10 -5.46
C TRP A 43 -13.97 11.94 -5.54
N GLN A 44 -12.68 12.16 -5.28
CA GLN A 44 -11.72 11.08 -5.24
C GLN A 44 -11.84 10.26 -3.95
N ALA A 45 -12.31 10.86 -2.84
CA ALA A 45 -12.48 10.16 -1.57
C ALA A 45 -13.41 8.93 -1.67
N PRO A 46 -14.64 9.00 -2.24
CA PRO A 46 -15.48 7.82 -2.39
C PRO A 46 -14.90 6.81 -3.38
N TYR A 47 -14.24 7.26 -4.46
CA TYR A 47 -13.58 6.36 -5.43
C TYR A 47 -12.47 5.54 -4.76
N PHE A 48 -11.57 6.22 -4.04
CA PHE A 48 -10.51 5.56 -3.29
C PHE A 48 -11.10 4.68 -2.20
N TRP A 49 -12.10 5.13 -1.44
CA TRP A 49 -12.73 4.34 -0.39
C TRP A 49 -13.32 3.01 -0.91
N VAL A 50 -14.02 3.04 -2.04
CA VAL A 50 -14.54 1.83 -2.68
C VAL A 50 -13.41 0.93 -3.16
N GLY A 51 -12.38 1.49 -3.81
CA GLY A 51 -11.22 0.73 -4.28
C GLY A 51 -10.43 0.08 -3.15
N THR A 52 -10.21 0.81 -2.05
CA THR A 52 -9.57 0.37 -0.82
C THR A 52 -10.37 -0.73 -0.13
N LYS A 53 -11.71 -0.61 -0.07
CA LYS A 53 -12.57 -1.67 0.48
C LYS A 53 -12.61 -2.93 -0.37
N PHE A 54 -12.60 -2.77 -1.69
CA PHE A 54 -12.46 -3.91 -2.60
C PHE A 54 -11.10 -4.58 -2.43
N TYR A 55 -10.03 -3.80 -2.27
CA TYR A 55 -8.69 -4.29 -2.02
C TYR A 55 -8.56 -4.99 -0.66
N ASP A 56 -9.08 -4.41 0.42
CA ASP A 56 -9.14 -5.02 1.76
C ASP A 56 -9.89 -6.35 1.73
N TYR A 57 -11.00 -6.44 0.98
CA TYR A 57 -11.74 -7.70 0.83
C TYR A 57 -10.92 -8.78 0.12
N LEU A 58 -10.14 -8.39 -0.91
CA LEU A 58 -9.23 -9.31 -1.60
C LEU A 58 -8.01 -9.68 -0.75
N ALA A 59 -7.50 -8.74 0.06
CA ALA A 59 -6.32 -8.92 0.90
C ALA A 59 -6.62 -9.57 2.27
N GLY A 60 -7.89 -9.67 2.65
CA GLY A 60 -8.34 -10.16 3.96
C GLY A 60 -7.91 -11.59 4.34
N SER A 61 -7.30 -12.34 3.42
CA SER A 61 -6.72 -13.67 3.70
C SER A 61 -5.20 -13.67 3.93
N GLU A 62 -4.50 -12.55 3.74
CA GLU A 62 -3.03 -12.47 3.77
C GLU A 62 -2.45 -11.88 5.07
N GLY A 63 -3.29 -11.48 6.04
CA GLY A 63 -2.84 -10.97 7.35
C GLY A 63 -2.14 -9.61 7.30
N ILE A 64 -2.35 -8.84 6.22
CA ILE A 64 -1.83 -7.48 6.04
C ILE A 64 -2.79 -6.51 6.74
N GLU A 65 -2.26 -5.52 7.47
CA GLU A 65 -3.10 -4.48 8.07
C GLU A 65 -3.94 -3.78 7.00
N SER A 66 -5.24 -3.66 7.27
CA SER A 66 -6.21 -3.09 6.33
C SER A 66 -5.86 -1.65 6.01
N SER A 67 -5.97 -1.30 4.74
CA SER A 67 -5.79 0.08 4.30
C SER A 67 -6.90 0.97 4.86
N TYR A 68 -6.54 2.14 5.37
CA TYR A 68 -7.47 3.02 6.07
C TYR A 68 -7.40 4.46 5.58
N PHE A 69 -8.56 5.13 5.61
CA PHE A 69 -8.65 6.55 5.29
C PHE A 69 -8.38 7.38 6.54
N LEU A 70 -7.40 8.28 6.43
CA LEU A 70 -7.02 9.20 7.48
C LEU A 70 -7.58 10.60 7.14
N PRO A 71 -8.45 11.18 7.98
CA PRO A 71 -9.00 12.51 7.73
C PRO A 71 -7.90 13.58 7.83
N LYS A 72 -8.10 14.73 7.17
CA LYS A 72 -7.11 15.81 7.08
C LYS A 72 -6.44 16.16 8.41
N SER A 73 -7.20 16.29 9.49
CA SER A 73 -6.67 16.62 10.82
C SER A 73 -5.62 15.59 11.26
N LYS A 74 -6.01 14.32 11.31
CA LYS A 74 -5.11 13.22 11.67
C LYS A 74 -3.92 13.05 10.71
N ALA A 75 -4.12 13.31 9.42
CA ALA A 75 -3.03 13.24 8.43
C ALA A 75 -1.97 14.33 8.64
N ILE A 76 -2.40 15.53 9.01
CA ILE A 76 -1.48 16.63 9.36
C ILE A 76 -0.79 16.35 10.70
N ASP A 77 -1.48 15.74 11.67
CA ASP A 77 -0.89 15.37 12.95
C ASP A 77 0.18 14.27 12.78
N ALA A 78 -0.07 13.28 11.91
CA ALA A 78 0.85 12.19 11.62
C ALA A 78 2.07 12.64 10.79
N PHE A 79 1.85 13.52 9.80
CA PHE A 79 2.90 14.04 8.93
C PHE A 79 2.77 15.55 8.78
N PRO A 80 3.37 16.34 9.69
CA PRO A 80 3.26 17.80 9.65
C PRO A 80 3.94 18.43 8.43
N MET A 81 4.84 17.68 7.76
CA MET A 81 5.49 18.07 6.51
C MET A 81 4.62 17.86 5.25
N LEU A 82 3.43 17.25 5.38
CA LEU A 82 2.54 17.03 4.24
C LEU A 82 1.97 18.37 3.74
N ARG A 83 1.89 18.54 2.42
CA ARG A 83 1.29 19.75 1.83
C ARG A 83 -0.19 19.85 2.18
N LYS A 84 -0.53 20.93 2.89
CA LYS A 84 -1.88 21.17 3.45
C LYS A 84 -2.87 21.73 2.43
N ASP A 85 -2.36 22.27 1.33
CA ASP A 85 -3.15 22.92 0.29
C ASP A 85 -4.00 21.91 -0.48
N ASN A 86 -5.31 22.20 -0.54
CA ASN A 86 -6.33 21.36 -1.15
C ASN A 86 -6.42 19.90 -0.66
N MET A 87 -5.80 19.53 0.47
CA MET A 87 -5.94 18.19 1.02
C MET A 87 -7.27 18.02 1.77
N ILE A 88 -7.95 16.91 1.51
CA ILE A 88 -9.21 16.48 2.16
C ILE A 88 -8.95 15.36 3.17
N GLY A 89 -7.93 14.55 2.92
CA GLY A 89 -7.44 13.51 3.79
C GLY A 89 -6.31 12.76 3.11
N ALA A 90 -5.96 11.59 3.62
CA ALA A 90 -4.97 10.73 3.00
C ALA A 90 -5.36 9.25 3.17
N MET A 91 -5.10 8.44 2.16
CA MET A 91 -5.23 6.99 2.27
C MET A 91 -3.91 6.42 2.76
N VAL A 92 -3.95 5.56 3.77
CA VAL A 92 -2.77 4.85 4.27
C VAL A 92 -2.86 3.40 3.83
N TYR A 93 -1.80 2.90 3.21
CA TYR A 93 -1.65 1.50 2.87
C TYR A 93 -0.26 1.02 3.29
N TYR A 94 -0.14 -0.26 3.61
CA TYR A 94 1.13 -0.84 4.04
C TYR A 94 1.88 -1.39 2.84
N GLY A 95 3.03 -0.79 2.54
CA GLY A 95 4.03 -1.35 1.65
C GLY A 95 5.04 -2.19 2.43
N MET A 96 5.85 -2.96 1.71
CA MET A 96 7.08 -3.50 2.30
C MET A 96 8.19 -2.50 1.99
N ASP A 97 8.89 -2.10 3.03
CA ASP A 97 10.15 -1.37 2.89
C ASP A 97 11.32 -2.31 3.20
N PHE A 98 12.43 -2.07 2.52
CA PHE A 98 13.70 -2.76 2.76
C PHE A 98 14.64 -1.72 3.39
N ILE A 99 15.05 -1.96 4.63
CA ILE A 99 16.04 -1.13 5.34
C ILE A 99 17.44 -1.51 4.88
#